data_AF-A0A660SFU2-F1
#
_entry.id   AF-A0A660SFU2-F1
#
_cell.length_a   1.000
_cell.length_b   1.000
_cell.length_c   1.000
_cell.angle_alpha   90.00
_cell.angle_beta   90.00
_cell.angle_gamma   90.00
#
_symmetry.space_group_name_H-M   'P 1'
#
loop_
_entity.id
_entity.type
_entity.pdbx_description
1 polymer ?
#
loop_
_entity_poly.entity_id
_entity_poly.type
_entity_poly.pdbx_seq_one_letter_code
_entity_poly.pdbx_strand_id
1 'polypeptide(L)'
;LFIVLAVSFITAPTVVAVTKNDTFDTLFEVFSVLNDRTWDFLIFNIFLTVLTGIATAIFGFFINITINLTHWALGIWQGPRGWWDIIFNNGYAYFPDLLNKGAYFMKANWAESIAAFLMGLCFYTLFFIVMGYALSIISSGETIIYTILVKRKDERNLLEEEEEDEEEAFEAKEEGLKTVEKKEKKPIKKKKAVKKPVKPKTKTKTTKTKTVKPKAKTTKKTVKPTVKKKATPKKTKKTTKK
;
A
#
# COMPACT_ATOMS: atom_id res chain seq x y z
N LEU A 1 13.28 -3.66 -17.84
CA LEU A 1 11.80 -3.80 -17.87
C LEU A 1 11.26 -4.48 -16.61
N PHE A 2 11.65 -5.72 -16.32
CA PHE A 2 11.11 -6.50 -15.20
C PHE A 2 11.30 -5.83 -13.82
N ILE A 3 12.48 -5.27 -13.55
CA ILE A 3 12.78 -4.56 -12.30
C ILE A 3 11.88 -3.33 -12.12
N VAL A 4 11.69 -2.54 -13.19
CA VAL A 4 10.83 -1.35 -13.16
C VAL A 4 9.37 -1.74 -12.94
N LEU A 5 8.93 -2.84 -13.56
CA LEU A 5 7.59 -3.39 -13.35
C LEU A 5 7.38 -3.82 -11.88
N ALA A 6 8.34 -4.54 -11.29
CA ALA A 6 8.26 -4.98 -9.91
C ALA A 6 8.19 -3.79 -8.93
N VAL A 7 9.02 -2.76 -9.14
CA VAL A 7 8.99 -1.55 -8.31
C VAL A 7 7.68 -0.79 -8.50
N SER A 8 7.19 -0.65 -9.74
CA SER A 8 5.92 0.02 -10.01
C SER A 8 4.73 -0.68 -9.35
N PHE A 9 4.75 -2.00 -9.23
CA PHE A 9 3.69 -2.75 -8.56
C PHE A 9 3.64 -2.49 -7.05
N ILE A 10 4.79 -2.22 -6.43
CA ILE A 10 4.90 -1.89 -5.01
C ILE A 10 4.50 -0.43 -4.76
N THR A 11 4.93 0.49 -5.62
CA THR A 11 4.69 1.93 -5.44
C THR A 11 3.34 2.40 -5.97
N ALA A 12 2.74 1.73 -6.96
CA ALA A 12 1.45 2.11 -7.53
C ALA A 12 0.31 2.26 -6.51
N PRO A 13 0.05 1.29 -5.59
CA PRO A 13 -1.01 1.46 -4.59
C PRO A 13 -0.78 2.68 -3.70
N THR A 14 0.49 2.99 -3.42
CA THR A 14 0.90 4.16 -2.65
C THR A 14 0.62 5.47 -3.38
N VAL A 15 0.95 5.55 -4.68
CA VAL A 15 0.68 6.75 -5.49
C VAL A 15 -0.81 6.98 -5.65
N VAL A 16 -1.57 5.94 -5.98
CA VAL A 16 -3.03 6.01 -6.08
C VAL A 16 -3.67 6.48 -4.78
N ALA A 17 -3.12 6.05 -3.63
CA ALA A 17 -3.62 6.45 -2.33
C ALA A 17 -3.43 7.95 -2.03
N VAL A 18 -2.32 8.54 -2.49
CA VAL A 18 -1.94 9.93 -2.14
C VAL A 18 -2.38 10.95 -3.21
N THR A 19 -2.39 10.58 -4.49
CA THR A 19 -2.63 11.57 -5.56
C THR A 19 -4.04 11.57 -6.12
N LYS A 20 -4.91 10.63 -5.70
CA LYS A 20 -6.33 10.50 -6.12
C LYS A 20 -6.55 10.61 -7.64
N ASN A 21 -5.51 10.34 -8.44
CA ASN A 21 -5.48 10.48 -9.89
C ASN A 21 -5.90 9.18 -10.59
N ASP A 22 -6.31 9.26 -11.87
CA ASP A 22 -6.66 8.08 -12.68
C ASP A 22 -5.42 7.20 -12.93
N THR A 23 -5.66 5.92 -13.21
CA THR A 23 -4.68 4.87 -13.53
C THR A 23 -3.61 5.27 -14.57
N PHE A 24 -3.92 6.15 -15.52
CA PHE A 24 -2.92 6.64 -16.48
C PHE A 24 -2.00 7.70 -15.89
N ASP A 25 -2.54 8.64 -15.12
CA ASP A 25 -1.77 9.70 -14.49
C ASP A 25 -0.86 9.12 -13.39
N THR A 26 -1.38 8.18 -12.59
CA THR A 26 -0.60 7.46 -11.57
C THR A 26 0.55 6.66 -12.19
N LEU A 27 0.34 6.04 -13.36
CA LEU A 27 1.41 5.35 -14.08
C LEU A 27 2.49 6.32 -14.56
N PHE A 28 2.11 7.45 -15.17
CA PHE A 28 3.08 8.45 -15.62
C PHE A 28 3.84 9.10 -14.47
N GLU A 29 3.16 9.35 -13.35
CA GLU A 29 3.77 9.88 -12.14
C GLU A 29 4.79 8.92 -11.55
N VAL A 30 4.43 7.64 -11.39
CA VAL A 30 5.36 6.59 -10.93
C VAL A 30 6.59 6.51 -11.83
N PHE A 31 6.41 6.51 -13.16
CA PHE A 31 7.54 6.48 -14.10
C PHE A 31 8.41 7.74 -14.01
N SER A 32 7.79 8.90 -13.87
CA SER A 32 8.49 10.17 -13.81
C SER A 32 9.28 10.32 -12.51
N VAL A 33 8.71 9.93 -11.36
CA VAL A 33 9.40 9.93 -10.05
C VAL A 33 10.54 8.91 -10.02
N LEU A 34 10.30 7.69 -10.51
CA LEU A 34 11.33 6.65 -10.57
C LEU A 34 12.50 7.02 -11.47
N ASN A 35 12.23 7.69 -12.60
CA ASN A 35 13.26 8.06 -13.55
C ASN A 35 14.08 9.27 -13.09
N ASP A 36 13.46 10.29 -12.50
CA ASP A 36 14.16 11.53 -12.13
C ASP A 36 15.00 11.39 -10.85
N ARG A 37 14.61 10.50 -9.93
CA ARG A 37 15.28 10.31 -8.63
C ARG A 37 15.46 8.85 -8.24
N THR A 38 15.90 8.00 -9.19
CA THR A 38 16.08 6.56 -8.95
C THR A 38 17.00 6.26 -7.77
N TRP A 39 18.07 7.03 -7.60
CA TRP A 39 19.05 6.81 -6.52
C TRP A 39 18.51 7.17 -5.14
N ASP A 40 17.74 8.25 -5.01
CA ASP A 40 17.10 8.62 -3.73
C ASP A 40 16.07 7.56 -3.33
N PHE A 41 15.23 7.12 -4.28
CA PHE A 41 14.24 6.07 -4.05
C PHE A 41 14.90 4.78 -3.53
N LEU A 42 16.00 4.35 -4.17
CA LEU A 42 16.72 3.14 -3.79
C LEU A 42 17.35 3.25 -2.39
N ILE A 43 17.95 4.40 -2.06
CA ILE A 43 18.57 4.62 -0.74
C ILE A 43 17.52 4.57 0.37
N PHE A 44 16.37 5.24 0.19
CA PHE A 44 15.31 5.23 1.18
C PHE A 44 14.68 3.84 1.33
N ASN A 45 14.53 3.08 0.26
CA ASN A 45 14.06 1.70 0.32
C ASN A 45 15.00 0.77 1.08
N ILE A 46 16.32 0.92 0.89
CA ILE A 46 17.33 0.20 1.68
C ILE A 46 17.19 0.57 3.16
N PHE A 47 17.08 1.85 3.48
CA PHE A 47 16.92 2.31 4.86
C PHE A 47 15.63 1.77 5.50
N LEU A 48 14.52 1.81 4.77
CA LEU A 48 13.23 1.25 5.21
C LEU A 48 13.32 -0.26 5.46
N THR A 49 13.99 -1.00 4.57
CA THR A 49 14.19 -2.44 4.72
C THR A 49 15.01 -2.76 5.97
N VAL A 50 16.08 -2.00 6.23
CA VAL A 50 16.91 -2.17 7.44
C VAL A 50 16.09 -1.85 8.69
N LEU A 51 15.34 -0.75 8.71
CA LEU A 51 14.52 -0.35 9.84
C LEU A 51 13.42 -1.39 10.13
N THR A 52 12.75 -1.87 9.08
CA THR A 52 11.75 -2.94 9.17
C THR A 52 12.38 -4.20 9.73
N GLY A 53 13.54 -4.62 9.21
CA GLY A 53 14.27 -5.79 9.70
C GLY A 53 14.61 -5.70 11.19
N ILE A 54 15.08 -4.55 11.66
CA ILE A 54 15.38 -4.31 13.07
C ILE A 54 14.10 -4.36 13.92
N ALA A 55 13.04 -3.66 13.50
CA ALA A 55 11.77 -3.62 14.24
C ALA A 55 11.13 -5.01 14.34
N THR A 56 11.07 -5.75 13.22
CA THR A 56 10.54 -7.12 13.19
C THR A 56 11.41 -8.07 14.01
N ALA A 57 12.74 -7.91 14.00
CA ALA A 57 13.63 -8.72 14.84
C ALA A 57 13.38 -8.49 16.34
N ILE A 58 13.25 -7.24 16.77
CA ILE A 58 12.96 -6.90 18.18
C ILE A 58 11.60 -7.48 18.58
N PHE A 59 10.57 -7.28 17.76
CA PHE A 59 9.24 -7.81 18.05
C PHE A 59 9.22 -9.34 18.07
N GLY A 60 9.85 -9.99 17.08
CA GLY A 60 10.00 -11.44 17.02
C GLY A 60 10.77 -12.02 18.22
N PHE A 61 11.76 -11.29 18.75
CA PHE A 61 12.47 -11.66 19.96
C PHE A 61 11.54 -11.69 21.19
N PHE A 62 10.70 -10.67 21.37
CA PHE A 62 9.70 -10.66 22.45
C PHE A 62 8.66 -11.78 22.33
N ILE A 63 8.23 -12.10 21.11
CA ILE A 63 7.31 -13.23 20.87
C ILE A 63 7.99 -14.56 21.23
N ASN A 64 9.25 -14.77 20.86
CA ASN A 64 9.98 -15.98 21.27
C ASN A 64 10.12 -16.10 22.79
N ILE A 65 10.40 -15.00 23.50
CA ILE A 65 10.42 -14.98 24.96
C ILE A 65 9.04 -15.36 25.51
N THR A 66 7.97 -14.78 24.96
CA THR A 66 6.59 -15.05 25.40
C THR A 66 6.22 -16.52 25.23
N ILE A 67 6.56 -17.12 24.10
CA ILE A 67 6.28 -18.53 23.83
C ILE A 67 7.08 -19.42 24.79
N ASN A 68 8.37 -19.14 25.00
CA ASN A 68 9.19 -19.88 25.96
C ASN A 68 8.70 -19.70 27.42
N LEU A 69 8.25 -18.51 27.78
CA LEU A 69 7.66 -18.23 29.09
C LEU A 69 6.37 -19.03 29.29
N THR A 70 5.52 -19.11 28.26
CA THR A 70 4.31 -19.92 28.28
C THR A 70 4.63 -21.40 28.45
N HIS A 71 5.66 -21.89 27.74
CA HIS A 71 6.15 -23.26 27.89
C HIS A 71 6.57 -23.54 29.33
N TRP A 72 7.41 -22.67 29.89
CA TRP A 72 7.91 -22.82 31.26
C TRP A 72 6.79 -22.73 32.31
N ALA A 73 5.91 -21.74 32.20
CA ALA A 73 4.85 -21.49 33.18
C ALA A 73 3.87 -22.67 33.30
N LEU A 74 3.40 -23.21 32.18
CA LEU A 74 2.48 -24.35 32.18
C LEU A 74 3.20 -25.68 32.45
N GLY A 75 4.50 -25.74 32.18
CA GLY A 75 5.36 -26.87 32.53
C GLY A 75 5.46 -27.13 34.04
N ILE A 76 5.17 -26.14 34.89
CA ILE A 76 5.14 -26.33 36.36
C ILE A 76 3.94 -27.19 36.79
N TRP A 77 2.81 -27.11 36.08
CA TRP A 77 1.58 -27.84 36.41
C TRP A 77 1.49 -29.20 35.71
N GLN A 78 2.48 -29.59 34.89
CA GLN A 78 2.26 -30.70 33.95
C GLN A 78 2.21 -32.11 34.56
N GLY A 79 2.58 -32.25 35.84
CA GLY A 79 2.59 -33.52 36.54
C GLY A 79 3.56 -34.55 35.93
N PRO A 80 3.59 -35.79 36.45
CA PRO A 80 4.57 -36.81 36.03
C PRO A 80 4.45 -37.27 34.58
N ARG A 81 3.34 -36.96 33.90
CA ARG A 81 3.04 -37.45 32.55
C ARG A 81 3.57 -36.54 31.43
N GLY A 82 3.95 -35.30 31.73
CA GLY A 82 4.55 -34.40 30.72
C GLY A 82 3.64 -34.03 29.55
N TRP A 83 2.32 -34.00 29.76
CA TRP A 83 1.33 -33.74 28.70
C TRP A 83 1.53 -32.40 27.98
N TRP A 84 2.02 -31.38 28.69
CA TRP A 84 2.26 -30.07 28.14
C TRP A 84 3.42 -30.08 27.15
N ASP A 85 4.54 -30.71 27.50
CA ASP A 85 5.70 -30.87 26.62
C ASP A 85 5.30 -31.60 25.31
N ILE A 86 4.43 -32.63 25.40
CA ILE A 86 3.91 -33.36 24.24
C ILE A 86 3.08 -32.44 23.34
N ILE A 87 2.12 -31.70 23.92
CA ILE A 87 1.25 -30.79 23.17
C ILE A 87 2.06 -29.68 22.49
N PHE A 88 3.02 -29.10 23.21
CA PHE A 88 3.79 -27.97 22.72
C PHE A 88 4.73 -28.35 21.58
N ASN A 89 5.44 -29.47 21.73
CA ASN A 89 6.30 -30.01 20.68
C ASN A 89 5.49 -30.46 19.46
N ASN A 90 4.36 -31.15 19.65
CA ASN A 90 3.49 -31.51 18.52
C ASN A 90 2.86 -30.27 17.86
N GLY A 91 2.63 -29.20 18.63
CA GLY A 91 2.22 -27.89 18.11
C GLY A 91 3.25 -27.30 17.15
N TYR A 92 4.54 -27.36 17.51
CA TYR A 92 5.64 -26.95 16.63
C TYR A 92 5.80 -27.88 15.41
N ALA A 93 5.54 -29.18 15.57
CA ALA A 93 5.63 -30.17 14.49
C ALA A 93 4.70 -29.88 13.29
N TYR A 94 3.68 -29.05 13.46
CA TYR A 94 2.82 -28.59 12.37
C TYR A 94 3.44 -27.48 11.50
N PHE A 95 4.55 -26.87 11.93
CA PHE A 95 5.28 -25.92 11.09
C PHE A 95 6.10 -26.63 10.01
N PRO A 96 6.38 -25.96 8.88
CA PRO A 96 7.34 -26.46 7.92
C PRO A 96 8.71 -26.61 8.58
N ASP A 97 9.54 -27.50 8.03
CA ASP A 97 10.83 -27.91 8.63
C ASP A 97 11.75 -26.74 9.00
N LEU A 98 11.70 -25.65 8.21
CA LEU A 98 12.45 -24.41 8.46
C LEU A 98 12.09 -23.73 9.81
N LEU A 99 10.83 -23.85 10.26
CA LEU A 99 10.29 -23.13 11.41
C LEU A 99 9.92 -24.06 12.58
N ASN A 100 9.92 -25.37 12.34
CA ASN A 100 9.55 -26.41 13.30
C ASN A 100 10.55 -26.54 14.48
N LYS A 101 11.73 -25.89 14.43
CA LYS A 101 12.76 -25.95 15.49
C LYS A 101 13.17 -27.39 15.85
N GLY A 102 13.06 -28.33 14.91
CA GLY A 102 13.37 -29.74 15.10
C GLY A 102 12.30 -30.56 15.85
N ALA A 103 11.10 -30.03 16.04
CA ALA A 103 10.02 -30.79 16.64
C ALA A 103 9.47 -31.87 15.71
N TYR A 104 9.04 -32.98 16.31
CA TYR A 104 8.51 -34.16 15.64
C TYR A 104 7.26 -34.65 16.36
N PHE A 105 6.36 -35.35 15.66
CA PHE A 105 5.15 -35.87 16.30
C PHE A 105 5.49 -36.95 17.34
N MET A 106 5.35 -36.59 18.61
CA MET A 106 5.39 -37.51 19.74
C MET A 106 4.07 -38.24 19.90
N LYS A 107 4.12 -39.45 20.45
CA LYS A 107 2.94 -40.25 20.77
C LYS A 107 2.06 -39.51 21.77
N ALA A 108 0.86 -39.12 21.31
CA ALA A 108 -0.13 -38.39 22.06
C ALA A 108 -1.44 -39.19 22.15
N ASN A 109 -2.18 -39.04 23.25
CA ASN A 109 -3.56 -39.53 23.32
C ASN A 109 -4.48 -38.64 22.47
N TRP A 110 -5.69 -39.11 22.17
CA TRP A 110 -6.64 -38.38 21.31
C TRP A 110 -6.89 -36.92 21.76
N ALA A 111 -7.01 -36.68 23.07
CA ALA A 111 -7.20 -35.34 23.63
C ALA A 111 -5.97 -34.43 23.43
N GLU A 112 -4.75 -34.97 23.61
CA GLU A 112 -3.51 -34.23 23.37
C GLU A 112 -3.29 -33.92 21.90
N SER A 113 -3.69 -34.82 21.00
CA SER A 113 -3.61 -34.58 19.55
C SER A 113 -4.51 -33.40 19.13
N ILE A 114 -5.72 -33.32 19.68
CA ILE A 114 -6.63 -32.18 19.41
C ILE A 114 -6.06 -30.89 20.00
N ALA A 115 -5.53 -30.94 21.23
CA ALA A 115 -4.91 -29.77 21.87
C ALA A 115 -3.66 -29.29 21.11
N ALA A 116 -2.82 -30.20 20.62
CA ALA A 116 -1.63 -29.89 19.83
C ALA A 116 -1.99 -29.24 18.49
N PHE A 117 -3.04 -29.73 17.83
CA PHE A 117 -3.56 -29.12 16.60
C PHE A 117 -4.02 -27.68 16.84
N LEU A 118 -4.79 -27.45 17.91
CA LEU A 118 -5.25 -26.09 18.25
C LEU A 118 -4.09 -25.18 18.63
N MET A 119 -3.09 -25.68 19.36
CA MET A 119 -1.88 -24.94 19.70
C MET A 119 -1.08 -24.56 18.45
N GLY A 120 -0.91 -25.50 17.51
CA GLY A 120 -0.27 -25.23 16.22
C GLY A 120 -0.97 -24.10 15.46
N LEU A 121 -2.31 -24.09 15.44
CA LEU A 121 -3.08 -23.00 14.83
C LEU A 121 -2.80 -21.64 15.52
N CYS A 122 -2.72 -21.61 16.86
CA CYS A 122 -2.35 -20.40 17.60
C CYS A 122 -0.91 -19.94 17.29
N PHE A 123 0.04 -20.85 17.07
CA PHE A 123 1.38 -20.43 16.67
C PHE A 123 1.40 -19.85 15.25
N TYR A 124 0.61 -20.40 14.32
CA TYR A 124 0.45 -19.80 12.99
C TYR A 124 -0.09 -18.37 13.07
N THR A 125 -1.08 -18.09 13.93
CA THR A 125 -1.58 -16.72 14.07
C THR A 125 -0.51 -15.78 14.62
N LEU A 126 0.30 -16.21 15.60
CA LEU A 126 1.44 -15.43 16.09
C LEU A 126 2.48 -15.16 14.99
N PHE A 127 2.78 -16.16 14.16
CA PHE A 127 3.68 -15.99 13.01
C PHE A 127 3.12 -14.97 12.01
N PHE A 128 1.84 -15.07 11.66
CA PHE A 128 1.19 -14.11 10.77
C PHE A 128 1.09 -12.70 11.35
N ILE A 129 1.00 -12.55 12.68
CA ILE A 129 1.06 -11.23 13.33
C ILE A 129 2.43 -10.59 13.14
N VAL A 130 3.52 -11.34 13.32
CA VAL A 130 4.89 -10.82 13.10
C VAL A 130 5.09 -10.45 11.63
N MET A 131 4.64 -11.29 10.70
CA MET A 131 4.69 -10.99 9.27
C MET A 131 3.82 -9.78 8.90
N GLY A 132 2.61 -9.68 9.46
CA GLY A 132 1.71 -8.55 9.25
C GLY A 132 2.25 -7.24 9.79
N TYR A 133 2.96 -7.28 10.93
CA TYR A 133 3.66 -6.13 11.49
C TYR A 133 4.75 -5.61 10.55
N ALA A 134 5.58 -6.51 9.99
CA ALA A 134 6.58 -6.13 8.99
C ALA A 134 5.94 -5.50 7.75
N LEU A 135 4.86 -6.11 7.25
CA LEU A 135 4.15 -5.63 6.07
C LEU A 135 3.51 -4.25 6.30
N SER A 136 3.02 -4.00 7.52
CA SER A 136 2.47 -2.69 7.91
C SER A 136 3.52 -1.59 7.91
N ILE A 137 4.73 -1.86 8.42
CA ILE A 137 5.84 -0.89 8.39
C ILE A 137 6.23 -0.57 6.95
N ILE A 138 6.34 -1.58 6.09
CA ILE A 138 6.69 -1.37 4.67
C ILE A 138 5.61 -0.53 3.99
N SER A 139 4.32 -0.85 4.19
CA SER A 139 3.22 -0.11 3.59
C SER A 139 3.21 1.37 4.02
N SER A 140 3.40 1.65 5.30
CA SER A 140 3.46 3.03 5.80
C SER A 140 4.78 3.73 5.45
N GLY A 141 5.87 2.98 5.25
CA GLY A 141 7.15 3.53 4.85
C GLY A 141 7.13 3.99 3.39
N GLU A 142 6.53 3.21 2.50
CA GLU A 142 6.40 3.55 1.09
C GLU A 142 5.60 4.84 0.87
N THR A 143 4.53 5.09 1.64
CA THR A 143 3.77 6.35 1.58
C THR A 143 4.63 7.55 1.93
N ILE A 144 5.39 7.47 3.03
CA ILE A 144 6.29 8.54 3.46
C ILE A 144 7.41 8.77 2.43
N ILE A 145 8.02 7.71 1.90
CA ILE A 145 9.07 7.80 0.87
C ILE A 145 8.56 8.51 -0.37
N TYR A 146 7.35 8.15 -0.82
CA TYR A 146 6.74 8.76 -2.00
C TYR A 146 6.49 10.26 -1.81
N THR A 147 5.89 10.67 -0.69
CA THR A 147 5.66 12.08 -0.36
C THR A 147 6.96 12.89 -0.33
N ILE A 148 8.03 12.35 0.25
CA ILE A 148 9.35 13.01 0.28
C ILE A 148 9.93 13.15 -1.13
N LEU A 149 9.79 12.14 -1.99
CA LEU A 149 10.28 12.19 -3.37
C LEU A 149 9.57 13.26 -4.19
N VAL A 150 8.25 13.36 -4.08
CA VAL A 150 7.47 14.39 -4.78
C VAL A 150 7.82 15.77 -4.26
N LYS A 151 7.91 15.97 -2.93
CA LYS A 151 8.33 17.25 -2.34
C LYS A 151 9.73 17.69 -2.81
N ARG A 152 10.67 16.76 -2.96
CA ARG A 152 12.02 17.07 -3.46
C ARG A 152 12.09 17.27 -4.97
N LYS A 153 11.10 16.78 -5.73
CA LYS A 153 11.08 16.87 -7.19
C LYS A 153 10.32 18.10 -7.66
N ASP A 154 9.09 18.25 -7.16
CA ASP A 154 8.11 19.22 -7.65
C ASP A 154 7.87 20.36 -6.64
N GLU A 155 8.56 20.38 -5.50
CA GLU A 155 8.43 21.36 -4.39
C GLU A 155 7.01 21.49 -3.79
N ARG A 156 6.04 20.73 -4.31
CA ARG A 156 4.67 20.58 -3.79
C ARG A 156 4.64 19.64 -2.58
N ASN A 157 3.94 20.04 -1.52
CA ASN A 157 3.74 19.19 -0.35
C ASN A 157 2.36 18.49 -0.45
N LEU A 158 2.37 17.22 -0.82
CA LEU A 158 1.16 16.39 -0.94
C LEU A 158 0.39 16.24 0.39
N LEU A 159 1.02 16.52 1.53
CA LEU A 159 0.34 16.47 2.83
C LEU A 159 -0.45 17.74 3.14
N GLU A 160 -0.06 18.88 2.58
CA GLU A 160 -0.73 20.16 2.83
C GLU A 160 -2.00 20.28 1.96
N GLU A 161 -1.98 19.73 0.75
CA GLU A 161 -3.13 19.76 -0.19
C GLU A 161 -4.28 18.84 0.28
N GLU A 162 -3.99 17.70 0.92
CA GLU A 162 -5.05 16.85 1.51
C GLU A 162 -5.63 17.38 2.82
N GLU A 163 -4.86 18.13 3.63
CA GLU A 163 -5.41 18.79 4.83
C GLU A 163 -6.44 19.86 4.45
N GLU A 164 -6.18 20.68 3.42
CA GLU A 164 -7.17 21.63 2.88
C GLU A 164 -8.43 20.92 2.35
N ASP A 165 -8.29 19.83 1.57
CA ASP A 165 -9.44 19.04 1.07
C ASP A 165 -10.26 18.36 2.20
N GLU A 166 -9.60 17.85 3.25
CA GLU A 166 -10.26 17.24 4.40
C GLU A 166 -10.97 18.27 5.29
N GLU A 167 -10.36 19.45 5.48
CA GLU A 167 -10.98 20.59 6.16
C GLU A 167 -12.21 21.07 5.41
N GLU A 168 -12.13 21.26 4.09
CA GLU A 168 -13.29 21.64 3.25
C GLU A 168 -14.41 20.58 3.29
N ALA A 169 -14.06 19.29 3.32
CA ALA A 169 -15.03 18.21 3.45
C ALA A 169 -15.69 18.12 4.83
N PHE A 170 -14.96 18.48 5.90
CA PHE A 170 -15.49 18.59 7.24
C PHE A 170 -16.45 19.79 7.36
N GLU A 171 -16.06 20.94 6.81
CA GLU A 171 -16.90 22.13 6.76
C GLU A 171 -18.19 21.86 5.95
N ALA A 172 -18.10 21.22 4.78
CA ALA A 172 -19.26 20.87 3.96
C ALA A 172 -20.22 19.89 4.68
N LYS A 173 -19.70 18.95 5.49
CA LYS A 173 -20.52 18.08 6.33
C LYS A 173 -21.20 18.85 7.46
N GLU A 174 -20.51 19.81 8.07
CA GLU A 174 -21.07 20.66 9.11
C GLU A 174 -22.18 21.59 8.57
N GLU A 175 -22.00 22.15 7.38
CA GLU A 175 -23.02 22.92 6.67
C GLU A 175 -24.23 22.07 6.24
N GLY A 176 -23.98 20.82 5.84
CA GLY A 176 -25.02 19.82 5.59
C GLY A 176 -25.84 19.50 6.85
N LEU A 177 -25.22 19.45 8.03
CA LEU A 177 -25.91 19.19 9.30
C LEU A 177 -26.75 20.40 9.74
N LYS A 178 -26.22 21.62 9.62
CA LYS A 178 -26.92 22.88 9.93
C LYS A 178 -28.15 23.11 9.04
N THR A 179 -28.10 22.64 7.79
CA THR A 179 -29.25 22.72 6.86
C THR A 179 -30.33 21.67 7.10
N VAL A 180 -29.98 20.52 7.69
CA VAL A 180 -30.93 19.46 8.09
C VAL A 180 -31.68 19.85 9.37
N GLU A 181 -31.00 20.39 10.40
CA GLU A 181 -31.66 20.85 11.64
C GLU A 181 -32.71 21.95 11.38
N LYS A 182 -32.49 22.80 10.38
CA LYS A 182 -33.43 23.89 10.04
C LYS A 182 -34.73 23.38 9.39
N LYS A 183 -34.72 22.17 8.80
CA LYS A 183 -35.88 21.55 8.15
C LYS A 183 -36.76 20.73 9.11
N GLU A 184 -36.25 20.31 10.27
CA GLU A 184 -36.98 19.45 11.22
C GLU A 184 -38.01 20.17 12.10
N LYS A 185 -38.01 21.51 12.17
CA LYS A 185 -38.86 22.31 13.08
C LYS A 185 -40.27 22.68 12.57
N LYS A 186 -40.89 21.93 11.64
CA LYS A 186 -42.32 22.16 11.27
C LYS A 186 -43.19 20.93 11.60
N PRO A 187 -44.27 21.07 12.41
CA PRO A 187 -44.96 19.93 12.99
C PRO A 187 -45.95 19.24 12.02
N ILE A 188 -45.98 17.91 12.15
CA ILE A 188 -46.74 16.91 11.38
C ILE A 188 -48.19 16.81 11.90
N LYS A 189 -49.19 16.79 10.99
CA LYS A 189 -50.55 16.27 11.25
C LYS A 189 -50.83 15.00 10.43
N LYS A 190 -51.42 14.02 11.13
CA LYS A 190 -51.71 12.62 10.78
C LYS A 190 -52.65 12.41 9.59
N LYS A 191 -52.49 11.30 8.85
CA LYS A 191 -53.49 10.18 8.73
C LYS A 191 -52.96 9.00 7.88
N LYS A 192 -53.26 7.78 8.34
CA LYS A 192 -53.02 6.45 7.73
C LYS A 192 -54.06 6.12 6.66
N ALA A 193 -53.67 5.39 5.61
CA ALA A 193 -54.46 4.31 5.00
C ALA A 193 -53.58 3.40 4.11
N VAL A 194 -53.81 2.09 4.21
CA VAL A 194 -53.06 0.96 3.63
C VAL A 194 -53.67 0.50 2.30
N LYS A 195 -52.87 0.04 1.32
CA LYS A 195 -53.04 -1.22 0.53
C LYS A 195 -51.97 -1.37 -0.60
N LYS A 196 -51.36 -2.57 -0.66
CA LYS A 196 -50.47 -3.15 -1.72
C LYS A 196 -51.30 -3.69 -2.92
N PRO A 197 -50.72 -4.34 -3.97
CA PRO A 197 -49.48 -4.18 -4.75
C PRO A 197 -49.77 -4.18 -6.29
N VAL A 198 -48.75 -4.23 -7.19
CA VAL A 198 -48.69 -4.96 -8.51
C VAL A 198 -47.51 -4.45 -9.38
N LYS A 199 -46.63 -5.37 -9.82
CA LYS A 199 -45.60 -5.25 -10.90
C LYS A 199 -46.24 -5.64 -12.27
N PRO A 200 -45.54 -5.72 -13.43
CA PRO A 200 -44.54 -4.86 -14.09
C PRO A 200 -44.90 -4.63 -15.60
N LYS A 201 -44.29 -3.68 -16.34
CA LYS A 201 -44.19 -3.78 -17.83
C LYS A 201 -42.94 -3.11 -18.43
N THR A 202 -42.18 -3.94 -19.13
CA THR A 202 -41.14 -3.67 -20.13
C THR A 202 -41.70 -2.99 -21.39
N LYS A 203 -40.90 -2.17 -22.10
CA LYS A 203 -40.73 -2.22 -23.58
C LYS A 203 -39.68 -1.22 -24.10
N THR A 204 -38.70 -1.78 -24.79
CA THR A 204 -37.73 -1.17 -25.72
C THR A 204 -38.42 -0.61 -26.97
N LYS A 205 -37.88 0.48 -27.55
CA LYS A 205 -37.86 0.68 -29.02
C LYS A 205 -36.76 1.64 -29.48
N THR A 206 -35.96 1.12 -30.41
CA THR A 206 -35.00 1.70 -31.34
C THR A 206 -35.58 2.84 -32.21
N THR A 207 -34.75 3.73 -32.80
CA THR A 207 -34.21 3.62 -34.19
C THR A 207 -33.65 4.97 -34.75
N LYS A 208 -32.56 4.86 -35.55
CA LYS A 208 -32.11 5.66 -36.74
C LYS A 208 -31.07 6.80 -36.62
N THR A 209 -29.83 6.38 -36.85
CA THR A 209 -28.75 6.90 -37.73
C THR A 209 -29.07 8.01 -38.75
N LYS A 210 -28.15 9.00 -38.88
CA LYS A 210 -27.61 9.48 -40.18
C LYS A 210 -26.23 10.14 -40.01
N THR A 211 -25.28 9.61 -40.78
CA THR A 211 -23.90 10.01 -41.10
C THR A 211 -23.84 11.23 -42.02
N VAL A 212 -22.85 12.12 -41.88
CA VAL A 212 -22.02 12.72 -42.99
C VAL A 212 -20.70 13.33 -42.42
N LYS A 213 -19.56 12.79 -42.85
CA LYS A 213 -18.23 13.42 -43.15
C LYS A 213 -18.01 13.14 -44.67
N PRO A 214 -17.00 13.65 -45.44
CA PRO A 214 -15.69 14.24 -45.09
C PRO A 214 -15.13 15.31 -46.09
N LYS A 215 -13.84 15.69 -45.90
CA LYS A 215 -12.75 16.07 -46.87
C LYS A 215 -12.17 17.49 -46.68
N ALA A 216 -10.90 17.81 -46.98
CA ALA A 216 -9.58 17.16 -47.00
C ALA A 216 -8.55 18.15 -47.66
N LYS A 217 -7.27 18.08 -47.23
CA LYS A 217 -6.00 18.50 -47.92
C LYS A 217 -5.74 20.01 -48.14
N THR A 218 -4.51 20.56 -48.01
CA THR A 218 -3.24 20.11 -48.63
C THR A 218 -1.99 20.79 -48.02
N THR A 219 -0.86 20.09 -48.12
CA THR A 219 0.57 20.35 -47.80
C THR A 219 1.27 21.55 -48.51
N LYS A 220 2.35 22.11 -47.90
CA LYS A 220 3.67 22.35 -48.59
C LYS A 220 4.83 22.83 -47.67
N LYS A 221 5.94 22.07 -47.76
CA LYS A 221 7.38 22.43 -47.87
C LYS A 221 8.15 23.24 -46.80
N THR A 222 9.13 22.55 -46.18
CA THR A 222 10.59 22.76 -46.22
C THR A 222 11.17 24.18 -46.18
N VAL A 223 12.12 24.47 -45.27
CA VAL A 223 13.55 24.81 -45.53
C VAL A 223 14.29 25.15 -44.23
N LYS A 224 15.45 24.50 -44.03
CA LYS A 224 16.53 24.80 -43.10
C LYS A 224 17.58 25.60 -43.88
N PRO A 225 18.32 26.56 -43.30
CA PRO A 225 19.68 26.77 -43.74
C PRO A 225 20.68 26.65 -42.59
N THR A 226 21.75 25.94 -42.89
CA THR A 226 23.00 25.92 -42.13
C THR A 226 24.02 26.77 -42.89
N VAL A 227 25.10 27.16 -42.20
CA VAL A 227 26.43 27.59 -42.71
C VAL A 227 26.66 29.11 -42.83
N LYS A 228 27.55 29.67 -41.99
CA LYS A 228 28.93 30.02 -42.39
C LYS A 228 29.86 30.46 -41.22
N LYS A 229 31.04 29.85 -41.24
CA LYS A 229 32.29 30.12 -40.51
C LYS A 229 32.84 31.55 -40.77
N LYS A 230 33.56 32.09 -39.79
CA LYS A 230 34.77 32.93 -39.95
C LYS A 230 35.56 32.87 -38.64
N ALA A 231 36.62 32.06 -38.56
CA ALA A 231 38.03 32.40 -38.81
C ALA A 231 38.67 33.31 -37.74
N THR A 232 39.62 32.72 -37.00
CA THR A 232 40.62 33.27 -36.08
C THR A 232 41.44 34.45 -36.64
N PRO A 233 42.15 35.22 -35.79
CA PRO A 233 43.60 34.96 -35.69
C PRO A 233 44.20 35.05 -34.27
N LYS A 234 45.02 34.03 -33.97
CA LYS A 234 46.35 34.01 -33.33
C LYS A 234 46.92 35.35 -32.82
N LYS A 235 47.40 35.39 -31.56
CA LYS A 235 48.73 35.95 -31.18
C LYS A 235 49.14 35.63 -29.72
N THR A 236 50.21 34.83 -29.60
CA THR A 236 51.42 34.96 -28.74
C THR A 236 51.30 35.27 -27.23
N LYS A 237 51.74 34.35 -26.35
CA LYS A 237 53.10 34.19 -25.77
C LYS A 237 53.53 35.29 -24.76
N LYS A 238 53.63 34.91 -23.48
CA LYS A 238 54.71 35.20 -22.49
C LYS A 238 54.27 34.60 -21.13
N THR A 239 54.92 33.53 -20.61
CA THR A 239 55.94 33.55 -19.52
C THR A 239 55.59 34.54 -18.40
N THR A 240 55.61 34.18 -17.10
CA THR A 240 56.79 33.77 -16.34
C THR A 240 56.41 33.25 -14.94
N LYS A 241 57.14 32.23 -14.45
CA LYS A 241 57.52 31.87 -13.07
C LYS A 241 56.76 32.49 -11.87
N LYS A 242 56.32 31.62 -10.96
CA LYS A 242 57.01 31.37 -9.69
C LYS A 242 56.69 29.96 -9.19
#